data_AF-A0A382K2Q4-F1
#
_entry.id   AF-A0A382K2Q4-F1
#
_cell.length_a   1.000
_cell.length_b   1.000
_cell.length_c   1.000
_cell.angle_alpha   90.00
_cell.angle_beta   90.00
_cell.angle_gamma   90.00
#
_symmetry.space_group_name_H-M   'P 1'
#
loop_
_entity.id
_entity.type
_entity.pdbx_description
1 polymer ?
#
loop_
_entity_poly.entity_id
_entity_poly.type
_entity_poly.pdbx_seq_one_letter_code
_entity_poly.pdbx_strand_id
1 'polypeptide(L)'
;MPTHAETPRRGCSARALLTGLAGALILALGSTWNDMMIKGSGLATWNWTPGAICVFFVLVFIVNTMVGLLRRSWALTRAELAVAYVLILVANTLTGRGFSSQILPVITGSTYYATPENDWGNIVQPVLP
;
A
#
# COMPACT_ATOMS: atom_id res chain seq x y z
N MET A 1 20.22 -34.34 -23.14
CA MET A 1 19.82 -32.94 -22.89
C MET A 1 19.79 -32.74 -21.39
N PRO A 2 20.75 -32.04 -20.76
CA PRO A 2 20.75 -31.90 -19.31
C PRO A 2 19.67 -30.90 -18.90
N THR A 3 18.73 -31.37 -18.09
CA THR A 3 17.71 -30.56 -17.43
C THR A 3 18.40 -29.73 -16.34
N HIS A 4 18.45 -28.42 -16.52
CA HIS A 4 18.83 -27.50 -15.45
C HIS A 4 17.78 -27.60 -14.35
N ALA A 5 18.04 -28.38 -13.31
CA ALA A 5 17.28 -28.32 -12.07
C ALA A 5 17.51 -26.92 -11.47
N GLU A 6 16.57 -26.00 -11.71
CA GLU A 6 16.55 -24.72 -11.02
C GLU A 6 16.38 -24.99 -9.53
N THR A 7 17.47 -24.89 -8.76
CA THR A 7 17.39 -24.81 -7.30
C THR A 7 16.40 -23.70 -6.94
N PRO A 8 15.32 -23.99 -6.19
CA PRO A 8 14.31 -23.01 -5.88
C PRO A 8 14.95 -21.89 -5.07
N ARG A 9 15.15 -20.73 -5.72
CA ARG A 9 15.63 -19.53 -5.04
C ARG A 9 14.58 -19.15 -4.02
N ARG A 10 14.91 -19.26 -2.72
CA ARG A 10 14.04 -18.81 -1.62
C ARG A 10 13.83 -17.29 -1.73
N GLY A 11 12.82 -16.88 -2.50
CA GLY A 11 12.42 -15.48 -2.65
C GLY A 11 11.69 -14.93 -1.42
N CYS A 12 11.03 -15.80 -0.66
CA CYS A 12 10.38 -15.45 0.59
C CYS A 12 11.38 -15.58 1.75
N SER A 13 12.12 -14.50 2.01
CA SER A 13 12.95 -14.37 3.20
C SER A 13 12.31 -13.39 4.19
N ALA A 14 12.60 -13.54 5.48
CA ALA A 14 12.14 -12.58 6.50
C ALA A 14 12.58 -11.14 6.17
N ARG A 15 13.74 -10.99 5.50
CA ARG A 15 14.27 -9.69 5.09
C ARG A 15 13.40 -9.06 4.00
N ALA A 16 13.00 -9.85 3.00
CA ALA A 16 12.10 -9.42 1.93
C ALA A 16 10.72 -9.01 2.45
N LEU A 17 10.20 -9.79 3.41
CA LEU A 17 8.92 -9.50 4.06
C LEU A 17 8.99 -8.20 4.85
N LEU A 18 10.03 -8.02 5.68
CA LEU A 18 10.20 -6.80 6.47
C LEU A 18 10.38 -5.55 5.60
N THR A 19 11.17 -5.63 4.53
CA THR A 19 11.38 -4.48 3.62
C THR A 19 10.13 -4.17 2.81
N GLY A 20 9.43 -5.19 2.31
CA GLY A 20 8.14 -5.02 1.63
C GLY A 20 7.06 -4.43 2.55
N LEU A 21 6.95 -4.93 3.78
CA LEU A 21 6.01 -4.42 4.80
C LEU A 21 6.33 -2.98 5.21
N ALA A 22 7.61 -2.65 5.41
CA ALA A 22 8.02 -1.28 5.70
C ALA A 22 7.67 -0.32 4.56
N GLY A 23 7.95 -0.72 3.30
CA GLY A 23 7.58 0.06 2.12
C GLY A 23 6.06 0.21 1.97
N ALA A 24 5.32 -0.87 2.23
CA ALA A 24 3.86 -0.88 2.25
C ALA A 24 3.29 0.10 3.28
N LEU A 25 3.81 0.09 4.52
CA LEU A 25 3.37 1.01 5.58
C LEU A 25 3.64 2.48 5.23
N ILE A 26 4.84 2.78 4.71
CA ILE A 26 5.21 4.14 4.31
C ILE A 26 4.29 4.63 3.19
N LEU A 27 4.05 3.79 2.18
CA LEU A 27 3.16 4.13 1.08
C LEU A 27 1.72 4.31 1.55
N ALA A 28 1.23 3.41 2.41
CA ALA A 28 -0.13 3.44 2.95
C ALA A 28 -0.42 4.73 3.73
N LEU A 29 0.48 5.08 4.66
CA LEU A 29 0.37 6.29 5.46
C LEU A 29 0.57 7.55 4.59
N GLY A 30 1.56 7.52 3.71
CA GLY A 30 1.86 8.63 2.80
C GLY A 30 0.73 8.93 1.83
N SER A 31 0.12 7.91 1.22
CA SER A 31 -0.99 8.09 0.28
C SER A 31 -2.23 8.59 1.01
N THR A 32 -2.55 8.01 2.16
CA THR A 32 -3.72 8.44 2.97
C THR A 32 -3.55 9.88 3.44
N TRP A 33 -2.36 10.26 3.91
CA TRP A 33 -2.05 11.62 4.34
C TRP A 33 -2.14 12.62 3.17
N ASN A 34 -1.59 12.25 2.01
CA ASN A 34 -1.66 13.07 0.80
C ASN A 34 -3.10 13.35 0.39
N ASP A 35 -3.93 12.30 0.38
CA ASP A 35 -5.31 12.41 -0.11
C ASP A 35 -6.22 13.12 0.90
N MET A 36 -6.08 12.85 2.21
CA MET A 36 -6.96 13.42 3.24
C MET A 36 -6.56 14.82 3.69
N MET A 37 -5.26 15.10 3.85
CA MET A 37 -4.79 16.35 4.46
C MET A 37 -4.29 17.35 3.42
N ILE A 38 -3.41 16.88 2.52
CA ILE A 38 -2.77 17.74 1.51
C ILE A 38 -3.72 18.02 0.34
N LYS A 39 -4.71 17.13 0.11
CA LYS A 39 -5.57 17.12 -1.10
C LYS A 39 -4.73 17.16 -2.38
N GLY A 40 -3.58 16.50 -2.33
CA GLY A 40 -2.61 16.47 -3.43
C GLY A 40 -3.08 15.60 -4.60
N SER A 41 -2.26 15.54 -5.65
CA SER A 41 -2.50 14.62 -6.76
C SER A 41 -2.57 13.18 -6.26
N GLY A 42 -3.59 12.45 -6.71
CA GLY A 42 -3.89 11.10 -6.25
C GLY A 42 -2.85 10.07 -6.67
N LEU A 43 -1.79 9.92 -5.89
CA LEU A 43 -0.67 9.00 -6.16
C LEU A 43 -1.09 7.52 -6.21
N ALA A 44 -2.19 7.17 -5.56
CA ALA A 44 -2.83 5.86 -5.58
C ALA A 44 -4.21 5.88 -6.27
N THR A 45 -4.57 7.00 -6.90
CA THR A 45 -5.87 7.16 -7.54
C THR A 45 -5.79 6.73 -9.01
N TRP A 46 -6.70 5.86 -9.44
CA TRP A 46 -6.84 5.32 -10.80
C TRP A 46 -5.69 4.41 -11.25
N ASN A 47 -5.84 3.09 -11.02
CA ASN A 47 -5.26 1.90 -11.69
C ASN A 47 -3.77 1.85 -12.16
N TRP A 48 -3.01 2.95 -12.13
CA TRP A 48 -1.66 3.07 -12.68
C TRP A 48 -0.57 3.02 -11.60
N THR A 49 -0.97 2.93 -10.33
CA THR A 49 -0.10 2.75 -9.15
C THR A 49 1.27 3.47 -9.23
N PRO A 50 1.34 4.75 -9.66
CA PRO A 50 2.63 5.43 -9.80
C PRO A 50 3.34 5.55 -8.44
N GLY A 51 2.58 5.63 -7.34
CA GLY A 51 3.11 5.58 -5.97
C GLY A 51 3.93 4.31 -5.70
N ALA A 52 3.40 3.13 -6.05
CA ALA A 52 4.11 1.86 -5.84
C ALA A 52 5.42 1.79 -6.64
N ILE A 53 5.39 2.26 -7.89
CA ILE A 53 6.59 2.30 -8.75
C ILE A 53 7.63 3.25 -8.16
N CYS A 54 7.25 4.47 -7.76
CA CYS A 54 8.16 5.43 -7.14
C CYS A 54 8.80 4.90 -5.84
N VAL A 55 7.99 4.34 -4.95
CA VAL A 55 8.49 3.75 -3.68
C VAL A 55 9.40 2.56 -3.97
N PHE A 56 9.08 1.72 -4.96
CA PHE A 56 9.94 0.63 -5.37
C PHE A 56 11.27 1.12 -5.96
N PHE A 57 11.25 2.16 -6.79
CA PHE A 57 12.46 2.79 -7.31
C PHE A 57 13.35 3.33 -6.17
N VAL A 58 12.76 4.02 -5.19
CA VAL A 58 13.49 4.49 -4.00
C VAL A 58 14.08 3.31 -3.22
N LEU A 59 13.30 2.23 -3.02
CA LEU A 59 13.76 1.04 -2.33
C LEU A 59 14.93 0.37 -3.06
N VAL A 60 14.89 0.26 -4.38
CA VAL A 60 15.95 -0.37 -5.18
C VAL A 60 17.18 0.55 -5.31
N PHE A 61 17.00 1.78 -5.77
CA PHE A 61 18.11 2.68 -6.08
C PHE A 61 18.78 3.27 -4.85
N ILE A 62 18.03 3.57 -3.79
CA ILE A 62 18.57 4.17 -2.58
C ILE A 62 18.85 3.09 -1.56
N VAL A 63 17.82 2.39 -1.08
CA VAL A 63 17.98 1.46 0.04
C VAL A 63 18.85 0.26 -0.35
N ASN A 64 18.54 -0.42 -1.45
CA ASN A 64 19.28 -1.62 -1.83
C ASN A 64 20.71 -1.32 -2.31
N THR A 65 20.93 -0.20 -3.02
CA THR A 65 22.27 0.24 -3.43
C THR A 65 23.12 0.65 -2.24
N MET A 66 22.59 1.44 -1.29
CA MET A 66 23.33 1.87 -0.10
C MET A 66 23.67 0.68 0.81
N VAL A 67 22.72 -0.24 1.00
CA VAL A 67 22.96 -1.47 1.75
C VAL A 67 24.02 -2.34 1.05
N GLY A 68 23.98 -2.43 -0.28
CA GLY A 68 24.98 -3.15 -1.08
C GLY A 68 26.38 -2.51 -1.08
N LEU A 69 26.47 -1.18 -0.95
CA LEU A 69 27.72 -0.43 -0.76
C LEU A 69 28.34 -0.70 0.61
N LEU A 70 27.51 -0.81 1.65
CA LEU A 70 27.99 -1.13 3.00
C LEU A 70 28.39 -2.60 3.13
N ARG A 71 27.52 -3.52 2.69
CA ARG A 71 27.79 -4.97 2.64
C ARG A 71 27.03 -5.64 1.51
N ARG A 72 27.77 -6.20 0.54
CA ARG A 72 27.20 -6.92 -0.60
C ARG A 72 26.26 -8.07 -0.20
N SER A 73 26.52 -8.74 0.92
CA SER A 73 25.68 -9.82 1.47
C SER A 73 24.33 -9.34 2.02
N TRP A 74 24.19 -8.03 2.25
CA TRP A 74 22.96 -7.44 2.74
C TRP A 74 22.07 -6.92 1.60
N ALA A 75 22.55 -6.88 0.36
CA ALA A 75 21.70 -6.56 -0.78
C ALA A 75 20.63 -7.65 -0.96
N LEU A 76 19.39 -7.23 -1.23
CA LEU A 76 18.28 -8.12 -1.56
C LEU A 76 18.54 -8.79 -2.91
N THR A 77 18.24 -10.08 -2.98
CA THR A 77 18.25 -10.85 -4.24
C THR A 77 17.07 -10.45 -5.13
N ARG A 78 17.15 -10.80 -6.42
CA ARG A 78 16.07 -10.51 -7.39
C ARG A 78 14.72 -11.09 -6.94
N ALA A 79 14.72 -12.27 -6.33
CA ALA A 79 13.50 -12.92 -5.86
C ALA A 79 12.91 -12.20 -4.63
N GLU A 80 13.75 -11.72 -3.71
CA GLU A 80 13.32 -10.95 -2.55
C GLU A 80 12.78 -9.55 -2.94
N LEU A 81 13.40 -8.89 -3.92
CA LEU A 81 12.89 -7.64 -4.47
C LEU A 81 11.52 -7.81 -5.12
N ALA A 82 11.28 -8.92 -5.84
CA ALA A 82 9.97 -9.21 -6.42
C ALA A 82 8.89 -9.38 -5.35
N VAL A 83 9.20 -10.10 -4.25
CA VAL A 83 8.26 -10.24 -3.12
C VAL A 83 7.97 -8.89 -2.47
N ALA A 84 9.01 -8.09 -2.20
CA ALA A 84 8.84 -6.76 -1.63
C ALA A 84 8.00 -5.85 -2.54
N TYR A 85 8.21 -5.91 -3.85
CA TYR A 85 7.42 -5.16 -4.83
C TYR A 85 5.95 -5.57 -4.80
N VAL A 86 5.65 -6.88 -4.78
CA VAL A 86 4.27 -7.38 -4.72
C VAL A 86 3.58 -6.90 -3.44
N LEU A 87 4.27 -6.91 -2.29
CA LEU A 87 3.73 -6.39 -1.04
C LEU A 87 3.40 -4.90 -1.13
N ILE A 88 4.31 -4.09 -1.67
CA ILE A 88 4.10 -2.65 -1.88
C ILE A 88 2.93 -2.41 -2.85
N LEU A 89 2.84 -3.21 -3.92
CA LEU A 89 1.77 -3.12 -4.92
C LEU A 89 0.40 -3.40 -4.29
N VAL A 90 0.28 -4.48 -3.50
CA VAL A 90 -0.94 -4.82 -2.77
C VAL A 90 -1.30 -3.74 -1.75
N ALA A 91 -0.32 -3.15 -1.07
CA ALA A 91 -0.58 -2.04 -0.16
C ALA A 91 -1.13 -0.81 -0.91
N ASN A 92 -0.56 -0.49 -2.07
CA ASN A 92 -1.02 0.63 -2.90
C ASN A 92 -2.45 0.42 -3.41
N THR A 93 -2.84 -0.82 -3.77
CA THR A 93 -4.23 -1.08 -4.18
C THR A 93 -5.19 -0.96 -3.00
N LEU A 94 -4.78 -1.38 -1.81
CA LEU A 94 -5.59 -1.29 -0.60
C LEU A 94 -5.76 0.16 -0.10
N THR A 95 -4.72 1.01 -0.24
CA THR A 95 -4.74 2.41 0.19
C THR A 95 -5.16 3.41 -0.88
N GLY A 96 -5.62 2.94 -2.05
CA GLY A 96 -6.35 3.79 -2.98
C GLY A 96 -7.62 4.37 -2.34
N ARG A 97 -8.33 5.25 -3.06
CA ARG A 97 -9.58 5.93 -2.62
C ARG A 97 -10.69 5.00 -2.06
N GLY A 98 -10.52 3.69 -2.10
CA GLY A 98 -11.51 2.70 -1.70
C GLY A 98 -11.65 2.49 -0.18
N PHE A 99 -10.59 2.56 0.63
CA PHE A 99 -10.71 2.14 2.04
C PHE A 99 -10.81 3.31 3.03
N SER A 100 -9.76 4.13 3.15
CA SER A 100 -9.72 5.19 4.18
C SER A 100 -10.72 6.33 3.94
N SER A 101 -10.89 6.76 2.69
CA SER A 101 -11.82 7.84 2.35
C SER A 101 -13.29 7.42 2.25
N GLN A 102 -13.60 6.11 2.20
CA GLN A 102 -14.98 5.63 2.06
C GLN A 102 -15.55 5.14 3.39
N ILE A 103 -14.74 4.50 4.24
CA ILE A 103 -15.23 3.93 5.51
C ILE A 103 -15.79 4.99 6.44
N LEU A 104 -15.08 6.11 6.61
CA LEU A 104 -15.53 7.20 7.47
C LEU A 104 -16.91 7.74 7.01
N PRO A 105 -17.08 8.17 5.75
CA PRO A 105 -18.40 8.61 5.26
C PRO A 105 -19.49 7.54 5.31
N VAL A 106 -19.15 6.25 5.11
CA VAL A 106 -20.14 5.17 5.16
C VAL A 106 -20.64 4.95 6.58
N ILE A 107 -19.75 4.98 7.58
CA ILE A 107 -20.12 4.74 8.99
C ILE A 107 -20.77 5.98 9.59
N THR A 108 -20.25 7.18 9.31
CA THR A 108 -20.75 8.42 9.94
C THR A 108 -21.79 9.14 9.10
N GLY A 109 -22.00 8.78 7.83
CA GLY A 109 -22.82 9.53 6.91
C GLY A 109 -24.28 9.68 7.34
N SER A 110 -24.87 8.61 7.91
CA SER A 110 -26.25 8.64 8.40
C SER A 110 -26.46 9.59 9.59
N THR A 111 -25.41 9.80 10.40
CA THR A 111 -25.45 10.72 11.55
C THR A 111 -25.00 12.13 11.16
N TYR A 112 -23.95 12.24 10.34
CA TYR A 112 -23.33 13.51 9.95
C TYR A 112 -24.22 14.33 9.00
N TYR A 113 -24.93 13.65 8.10
CA TYR A 113 -25.85 14.28 7.16
C TYR A 113 -27.32 14.24 7.61
N ALA A 114 -27.62 13.82 8.84
CA ALA A 114 -28.98 13.88 9.37
C ALA A 114 -29.40 15.35 9.54
N THR A 115 -30.49 15.74 8.88
CA THR A 115 -31.11 17.05 9.08
C THR A 115 -32.58 16.88 9.43
N PRO A 116 -33.23 17.87 10.07
CA PRO A 116 -34.65 17.81 10.37
C PRO A 116 -35.52 17.58 9.12
N GLU A 117 -35.06 18.02 7.94
CA GLU A 117 -35.79 17.91 6.68
C GLU A 117 -35.72 16.51 6.05
N ASN A 118 -34.65 15.74 6.32
CA ASN A 118 -34.50 14.39 5.77
C ASN A 118 -34.95 13.28 6.73
N ASP A 119 -35.11 13.60 8.03
CA ASP A 119 -35.55 12.71 9.10
C ASP A 119 -34.79 11.37 9.17
N TRP A 120 -33.51 11.38 8.78
CA TRP A 120 -32.68 10.17 8.76
C TRP A 120 -32.46 9.57 10.15
N GLY A 121 -32.62 10.38 11.21
CA GLY A 121 -32.56 9.93 12.60
C GLY A 121 -33.64 8.89 12.95
N ASN A 122 -34.85 9.05 12.43
CA ASN A 122 -35.96 8.14 12.75
C ASN A 122 -36.14 7.02 11.71
N ILE A 123 -35.70 7.24 10.47
CA ILE A 123 -35.96 6.33 9.35
C ILE A 123 -34.75 5.44 9.04
N VAL A 124 -33.54 5.98 9.09
CA VAL A 124 -32.32 5.31 8.61
C VAL A 124 -31.48 4.77 9.76
N GLN A 125 -31.26 5.54 10.82
CA GLN A 125 -30.42 5.11 11.95
C GLN A 125 -30.91 3.82 12.65
N PRO A 126 -32.23 3.56 12.82
CA PRO A 126 -32.70 2.36 13.51
C PRO A 126 -32.57 1.05 12.71
N VAL A 127 -32.44 1.11 11.39
CA VAL A 127 -32.30 -0.05 10.50
C VAL A 127 -30.85 -0.34 10.11
N LEU A 128 -29.92 0.55 10.47
CA LEU A 128 -28.49 0.28 10.34
C LEU A 128 -28.06 -0.76 11.38
N PRO A 129 -27.21 -1.73 10.98
CA PRO A 129 -26.73 -2.80 11.86
C PRO A 129 -25.74 -2.31 12.92
#